data_AF-A0A7S0EID1-F1
#
_entry.id   AF-A0A7S0EID1-F1
#
_cell.length_a   1.000
_cell.length_b   1.000
_cell.length_c   1.000
_cell.angle_alpha   90.00
_cell.angle_beta   90.00
_cell.angle_gamma   90.00
#
_symmetry.space_group_name_H-M   'P 1'
#
loop_
_entity.id
_entity.type
_entity.pdbx_description
1 polymer ?
#
loop_
_entity_poly.entity_id
_entity_poly.type
_entity_poly.pdbx_seq_one_letter_code
_entity_poly.pdbx_strand_id
1 'polypeptide(L)'
;ARRRGTPTTRNMLRAVLGSRSAPVLLSLGGGAALVALYMWRRRLSSAATAIKPLILFDVDGTLAVPAQRAPEEMLELLATLRASGYLVGIVGAGDFEKQQGQLGGPDLRERLDYCFSENGVHAFRGTRLLHCKSIVDQLGAARWAEFEAGLAALQASVHDEAEALLRQACGDAAATLDTRGTFLERRQCTVNICIIGRTPGLSREQRAAFDALDRAAGLRVRVVAELHRRFGPETPYRLMFTIG
;
A
#
# COMPACT_ATOMS: atom_id res chain seq x y z
N ALA A 1 13.76 -40.81 -32.80
CA ALA A 1 15.01 -40.81 -32.02
C ALA A 1 15.29 -39.40 -31.50
N ARG A 2 15.58 -39.29 -30.19
CA ARG A 2 16.09 -38.14 -29.41
C ARG A 2 15.19 -36.91 -29.18
N ARG A 3 14.58 -36.91 -27.98
CA ARG A 3 14.07 -35.76 -27.21
C ARG A 3 15.18 -34.71 -27.00
N ARG A 4 14.88 -33.42 -27.18
CA ARG A 4 15.71 -32.31 -26.66
C ARG A 4 15.20 -31.94 -25.27
N GLY A 5 16.05 -32.12 -24.26
CA GLY A 5 15.75 -31.83 -22.87
C GLY A 5 15.76 -30.33 -22.57
N THR A 6 14.88 -29.94 -21.65
CA THR A 6 14.79 -28.62 -21.02
C THR A 6 16.03 -28.32 -20.18
N PRO A 7 16.50 -27.05 -20.13
CA PRO A 7 17.64 -26.69 -19.31
C PRO A 7 17.21 -26.67 -17.84
N THR A 8 17.88 -27.46 -17.01
CA THR A 8 17.68 -27.46 -15.56
C THR A 8 18.46 -26.31 -14.90
N THR A 9 17.93 -25.84 -13.77
CA THR A 9 18.40 -24.75 -12.89
C THR A 9 19.89 -24.81 -12.53
N ARG A 10 20.49 -25.99 -12.66
CA ARG A 10 21.92 -26.24 -12.43
C ARG A 10 22.84 -25.57 -13.46
N ASN A 11 22.34 -25.29 -14.67
CA ASN A 11 23.17 -24.73 -15.76
C ASN A 11 23.31 -23.20 -15.71
N MET A 12 22.43 -22.48 -15.00
CA MET A 12 22.60 -21.02 -14.81
C MET A 12 23.60 -20.68 -13.70
N LEU A 13 23.74 -21.55 -12.69
CA LEU A 13 24.63 -21.33 -11.53
C LEU A 13 26.13 -21.41 -11.85
N ARG A 14 26.51 -22.01 -12.98
CA ARG A 14 27.94 -22.17 -13.35
C ARG A 14 28.55 -20.98 -14.11
N ALA A 15 27.74 -20.05 -14.63
CA ALA A 15 28.24 -18.92 -15.40
C ALA A 15 28.75 -17.75 -14.53
N VAL A 16 28.46 -17.74 -13.23
CA VAL A 16 28.70 -16.57 -12.35
C VAL A 16 29.98 -16.70 -11.49
N LEU A 17 30.63 -17.86 -11.44
CA LEU A 17 31.67 -18.13 -10.43
C LEU A 17 33.08 -18.48 -10.95
N GLY A 18 33.39 -18.22 -12.23
CA GLY A 18 34.66 -18.63 -12.83
C GLY A 18 35.58 -17.49 -13.27
N SER A 19 36.40 -16.97 -12.35
CA SER A 19 37.79 -16.47 -12.57
C SER A 19 38.09 -15.23 -11.71
N ARG A 20 39.02 -15.39 -10.75
CA ARG A 20 39.77 -14.27 -10.17
C ARG A 20 41.23 -14.68 -10.10
N SER A 21 41.98 -14.28 -11.11
CA SER A 21 43.44 -14.28 -11.11
C SER A 21 43.94 -13.28 -10.05
N ALA A 22 44.83 -13.72 -9.17
CA ALA A 22 45.42 -12.89 -8.12
C ALA A 22 46.55 -12.00 -8.68
N PRO A 23 46.75 -10.77 -8.19
CA PRO A 23 47.99 -10.05 -8.46
C PRO A 23 49.05 -10.34 -7.38
N VAL A 24 50.25 -10.64 -7.86
CA VAL A 24 51.50 -10.69 -7.10
C VAL A 24 51.92 -9.25 -6.74
N LEU A 25 52.43 -9.04 -5.52
CA LEU A 25 53.08 -7.77 -5.14
C LEU A 25 54.38 -8.05 -4.35
N LEU A 26 55.54 -7.81 -4.99
CA LEU A 26 56.84 -7.50 -4.38
C LEU A 26 56.89 -5.97 -4.10
N SER A 27 57.60 -5.36 -3.13
CA SER A 27 58.42 -5.79 -1.98
C SER A 27 58.77 -4.53 -1.13
N LEU A 28 59.55 -4.76 -0.05
CA LEU A 28 60.48 -3.85 0.66
C LEU A 28 59.94 -2.93 1.79
N GLY A 29 60.38 -3.26 3.01
CA GLY A 29 60.61 -2.28 4.09
C GLY A 29 59.48 -2.09 5.11
N GLY A 30 59.69 -2.56 6.35
CA GLY A 30 58.95 -2.13 7.54
C GLY A 30 57.71 -2.97 7.91
N GLY A 31 57.92 -4.07 8.65
CA GLY A 31 56.88 -5.03 9.04
C GLY A 31 55.74 -4.51 9.92
N ALA A 32 55.87 -3.33 10.55
CA ALA A 32 54.81 -2.78 11.40
C ALA A 32 53.77 -1.95 10.62
N ALA A 33 54.19 -1.19 9.61
CA ALA A 33 53.31 -0.34 8.81
C ALA A 33 52.41 -1.14 7.87
N LEU A 34 52.93 -2.24 7.32
CA LEU A 34 52.16 -3.15 6.44
C LEU A 34 51.06 -3.91 7.19
N VAL A 35 51.29 -4.31 8.45
CA VAL A 35 50.27 -4.96 9.28
C VAL A 35 49.17 -3.97 9.66
N ALA A 36 49.53 -2.73 10.02
CA ALA A 36 48.56 -1.68 10.32
C ALA A 36 47.71 -1.32 9.09
N LEU A 37 48.33 -1.21 7.90
CA LEU A 37 47.61 -0.95 6.65
C LEU A 37 46.73 -2.13 6.23
N TYR A 38 47.19 -3.38 6.41
CA TYR A 38 46.41 -4.59 6.12
C TYR A 38 45.24 -4.78 7.08
N MET A 39 45.41 -4.48 8.38
CA MET A 39 44.33 -4.50 9.37
C MET A 39 43.34 -3.36 9.16
N TRP A 40 43.80 -2.18 8.76
CA TRP A 40 42.92 -1.06 8.41
C TRP A 40 42.14 -1.33 7.12
N ARG A 41 42.77 -1.93 6.09
CA ARG A 41 42.08 -2.37 4.86
C ARG A 41 41.07 -3.49 5.13
N ARG A 42 41.37 -4.45 6.02
CA ARG A 42 40.39 -5.49 6.44
C ARG A 42 39.24 -4.89 7.25
N ARG A 43 39.47 -3.88 8.09
CA ARG A 43 38.40 -3.15 8.80
C ARG A 43 37.55 -2.30 7.87
N LEU A 44 38.14 -1.71 6.81
CA LEU A 44 37.40 -0.95 5.81
C LEU A 44 36.71 -1.84 4.76
N SER A 45 37.16 -3.08 4.57
CA SER A 45 36.46 -4.08 3.74
C SER A 45 35.35 -4.85 4.47
N SER A 46 35.13 -4.63 5.77
CA SER A 46 34.06 -5.29 6.55
C SER A 46 32.92 -4.37 7.00
N ALA A 47 32.85 -3.14 6.48
CA ALA A 47 31.82 -2.16 6.85
C ALA A 47 31.04 -1.59 5.66
N ALA A 48 31.11 -2.23 4.49
CA ALA A 48 30.03 -2.11 3.51
C ALA A 48 28.95 -3.10 3.94
N THR A 49 27.91 -2.63 4.64
CA THR A 49 26.72 -3.43 4.91
C THR A 49 26.23 -3.94 3.55
N ALA A 50 26.38 -5.23 3.29
CA ALA A 50 25.89 -5.82 2.05
C ALA A 50 24.40 -5.49 1.95
N ILE A 51 24.03 -4.66 0.96
CA ILE A 51 22.65 -4.26 0.75
C ILE A 51 21.88 -5.54 0.41
N LYS A 52 21.03 -6.00 1.32
CA LYS A 52 20.15 -7.14 1.05
C LYS A 52 19.02 -6.65 0.16
N PRO A 53 18.82 -7.21 -1.04
CA PRO A 53 17.69 -6.85 -1.89
C PRO A 53 16.37 -7.21 -1.20
N LEU A 54 15.38 -6.31 -1.31
CA LEU A 54 14.01 -6.53 -0.86
C LEU A 54 13.16 -7.02 -2.04
N ILE A 55 12.47 -8.13 -1.84
CA ILE A 55 11.42 -8.61 -2.73
C ILE A 55 10.08 -8.34 -2.05
N LEU A 56 9.27 -7.50 -2.68
CA LEU A 56 7.96 -7.08 -2.20
C LEU A 56 6.88 -7.65 -3.11
N PHE A 57 5.94 -8.39 -2.55
CA PHE A 57 4.85 -9.02 -3.28
C PHE A 57 3.53 -8.30 -3.01
N ASP A 58 2.71 -8.13 -4.04
CA ASP A 58 1.28 -7.93 -3.83
C ASP A 58 0.65 -9.21 -3.24
N VAL A 59 -0.49 -9.12 -2.56
CA VAL A 59 -1.17 -10.28 -1.96
C VAL A 59 -2.15 -10.90 -2.95
N ASP A 60 -3.22 -10.18 -3.28
CA ASP A 60 -4.31 -10.69 -4.12
C ASP A 60 -3.89 -10.75 -5.58
N GLY A 61 -4.18 -11.86 -6.25
CA GLY A 61 -3.80 -12.11 -7.65
C GLY A 61 -2.32 -12.42 -7.88
N THR A 62 -1.46 -12.24 -6.87
CA THR A 62 -0.02 -12.56 -6.93
C THR A 62 0.35 -13.75 -6.06
N LEU A 63 0.10 -13.67 -4.75
CA LEU A 63 0.40 -14.75 -3.80
C LEU A 63 -0.80 -15.65 -3.53
N ALA A 64 -2.01 -15.10 -3.62
CA ALA A 64 -3.25 -15.81 -3.39
C ALA A 64 -4.32 -15.40 -4.39
N VAL A 65 -5.28 -16.29 -4.64
CA VAL A 65 -6.55 -15.89 -5.27
C VAL A 65 -7.26 -14.92 -4.31
N PRO A 66 -7.91 -13.85 -4.81
CA PRO A 66 -8.53 -12.84 -3.95
C PRO A 66 -9.41 -13.43 -2.85
N ALA A 67 -9.19 -13.00 -1.61
CA ALA A 67 -9.87 -13.45 -0.40
C ALA A 67 -9.81 -14.97 -0.11
N GLN A 68 -8.90 -15.70 -0.78
CA GLN A 68 -8.65 -17.12 -0.51
C GLN A 68 -7.26 -17.31 0.09
N ARG A 69 -7.06 -18.45 0.77
CA ARG A 69 -5.76 -18.82 1.31
C ARG A 69 -4.77 -19.08 0.17
N ALA A 70 -3.54 -18.60 0.33
CA ALA A 70 -2.45 -18.91 -0.58
C ALA A 70 -2.16 -20.42 -0.59
N PRO A 71 -1.83 -21.01 -1.75
CA PRO A 71 -1.32 -22.38 -1.82
C PRO A 71 -0.05 -22.55 -0.98
N GLU A 72 0.15 -23.74 -0.40
CA GLU A 72 1.31 -24.03 0.44
C GLU A 72 2.64 -23.80 -0.31
N GLU A 73 2.70 -24.14 -1.60
CA GLU A 73 3.85 -23.89 -2.48
C GLU A 73 4.27 -22.41 -2.51
N MET A 74 3.32 -21.48 -2.42
CA MET A 74 3.62 -20.04 -2.37
C MET A 74 4.18 -19.63 -1.00
N LEU A 75 3.71 -20.24 0.09
CA LEU A 75 4.25 -20.00 1.42
C LEU A 75 5.70 -20.54 1.54
N GLU A 76 5.96 -21.72 0.97
CA GLU A 76 7.29 -22.32 0.88
C GLU A 76 8.25 -21.46 0.04
N LEU A 77 7.78 -20.88 -1.06
CA LEU A 77 8.56 -19.95 -1.88
C LEU A 77 9.01 -18.74 -1.07
N LEU A 78 8.10 -18.10 -0.32
CA LEU A 78 8.43 -16.94 0.52
C LEU A 78 9.49 -17.30 1.58
N ALA A 79 9.35 -18.46 2.23
CA ALA A 79 10.32 -18.95 3.20
C ALA A 79 11.70 -19.21 2.55
N THR A 80 11.71 -19.83 1.37
CA THR A 80 12.93 -20.14 0.62
C THR A 80 13.68 -18.88 0.19
N LEU A 81 12.97 -17.86 -0.31
CA LEU A 81 13.56 -16.57 -0.68
C LEU A 81 14.21 -15.89 0.53
N ARG A 82 13.53 -15.87 1.67
CA ARG A 82 14.06 -15.29 2.90
C ARG A 82 15.30 -16.03 3.39
N ALA A 83 15.26 -17.37 3.41
CA ALA A 83 16.40 -18.20 3.78
C ALA A 83 17.60 -18.03 2.82
N SER A 84 17.35 -17.69 1.55
CA SER A 84 18.38 -17.43 0.53
C SER A 84 19.07 -16.08 0.68
N GLY A 85 18.72 -15.29 1.70
CA GLY A 85 19.38 -14.03 2.04
C GLY A 85 18.70 -12.77 1.51
N TYR A 86 17.54 -12.90 0.86
CA TYR A 86 16.68 -11.76 0.49
C TYR A 86 15.90 -11.25 1.70
N LEU A 87 15.59 -9.96 1.70
CA LEU A 87 14.51 -9.45 2.54
C LEU A 87 13.19 -9.72 1.81
N VAL A 88 12.21 -10.26 2.51
CA VAL A 88 10.91 -10.60 1.91
C VAL A 88 9.81 -9.83 2.61
N GLY A 89 8.91 -9.24 1.83
CA GLY A 89 7.73 -8.61 2.38
C GLY A 89 6.53 -8.66 1.47
N ILE A 90 5.40 -8.21 2.01
CA ILE A 90 4.12 -8.10 1.32
C ILE A 90 3.60 -6.67 1.38
N VAL A 91 2.85 -6.29 0.35
CA VAL A 91 2.03 -5.09 0.31
C VAL A 91 0.64 -5.46 -0.18
N GLY A 92 -0.40 -4.89 0.43
CA GLY A 92 -1.77 -5.12 -0.05
C GLY A 92 -2.73 -4.06 0.46
N ALA A 93 -3.82 -3.86 -0.28
CA ALA A 93 -4.84 -2.87 0.04
C ALA A 93 -5.74 -3.26 1.24
N GLY A 94 -5.85 -4.57 1.52
CA GLY A 94 -6.60 -5.07 2.67
C GLY A 94 -5.96 -4.73 4.01
N ASP A 95 -6.77 -4.79 5.06
CA ASP A 95 -6.30 -4.80 6.45
C ASP A 95 -5.35 -5.99 6.72
N PHE A 96 -4.58 -5.89 7.79
CA PHE A 96 -3.59 -6.91 8.12
C PHE A 96 -4.23 -8.27 8.44
N GLU A 97 -5.42 -8.31 9.03
CA GLU A 97 -6.10 -9.56 9.39
C GLU A 97 -6.48 -10.40 8.16
N LYS A 98 -6.93 -9.75 7.08
CA LYS A 98 -7.18 -10.43 5.80
C LYS A 98 -5.90 -11.01 5.21
N GLN A 99 -4.83 -10.21 5.14
CA GLN A 99 -3.54 -10.68 4.66
C GLN A 99 -3.02 -11.86 5.51
N GLN A 100 -3.20 -11.78 6.83
CA GLN A 100 -2.87 -12.83 7.79
C GLN A 100 -3.65 -14.12 7.51
N GLY A 101 -4.98 -14.02 7.31
CA GLY A 101 -5.81 -15.17 6.95
C GLY A 101 -5.40 -15.83 5.65
N GLN A 102 -4.98 -15.03 4.66
CA GLN A 102 -4.58 -15.55 3.35
C GLN A 102 -3.19 -16.18 3.36
N LEU A 103 -2.24 -15.64 4.13
CA LEU A 103 -0.82 -16.03 4.06
C LEU A 103 -0.36 -16.93 5.21
N GLY A 104 -1.28 -17.66 5.82
CA GLY A 104 -0.94 -18.76 6.73
C GLY A 104 -1.02 -18.43 8.22
N GLY A 105 -1.75 -17.39 8.62
CA GLY A 105 -2.18 -17.20 10.00
C GLY A 105 -1.30 -16.29 10.85
N PRO A 106 -1.45 -16.33 12.19
CA PRO A 106 -1.05 -15.27 13.12
C PRO A 106 0.45 -14.97 13.19
N ASP A 107 1.28 -15.90 12.76
CA ASP A 107 2.74 -15.79 12.75
C ASP A 107 3.30 -15.10 11.49
N LEU A 108 2.44 -14.57 10.61
CA LEU A 108 2.85 -13.97 9.33
C LEU A 108 3.95 -12.89 9.50
N ARG A 109 3.84 -12.05 10.55
CA ARG A 109 4.86 -11.01 10.87
C ARG A 109 6.22 -11.59 11.24
N GLU A 110 6.26 -12.82 11.74
CA GLU A 110 7.50 -13.49 12.12
C GLU A 110 8.14 -14.17 10.91
N ARG A 111 7.31 -14.62 9.95
CA ARG A 111 7.73 -15.28 8.71
C ARG A 111 8.21 -14.32 7.62
N LEU A 112 7.86 -13.05 7.69
CA LEU A 112 8.28 -12.00 6.76
C LEU A 112 9.18 -10.95 7.42
N ASP A 113 9.99 -10.26 6.61
CA ASP A 113 10.78 -9.13 7.08
C ASP A 113 9.98 -7.83 7.07
N TYR A 114 9.07 -7.67 6.11
CA TYR A 114 8.19 -6.50 6.00
C TYR A 114 6.72 -6.88 5.73
N CYS A 115 5.80 -6.18 6.39
CA CYS A 115 4.36 -6.30 6.13
C CYS A 115 3.77 -4.90 5.96
N PHE A 116 3.17 -4.65 4.81
CA PHE A 116 2.52 -3.38 4.48
C PHE A 116 1.03 -3.63 4.21
N SER A 117 0.18 -3.38 5.21
CA SER A 117 -1.27 -3.43 5.03
C SER A 117 -1.84 -2.05 4.73
N GLU A 118 -3.04 -2.02 4.13
CA GLU A 118 -3.68 -0.81 3.65
C GLU A 118 -2.74 0.04 2.78
N ASN A 119 -2.04 -0.61 1.84
CA ASN A 119 -1.05 0.00 0.95
C ASN A 119 0.11 0.71 1.70
N GLY A 120 0.52 0.16 2.84
CA GLY A 120 1.68 0.64 3.61
C GLY A 120 1.36 1.69 4.68
N VAL A 121 0.08 1.98 4.89
CA VAL A 121 -0.39 2.80 6.01
C VAL A 121 0.03 2.16 7.32
N HIS A 122 -0.18 0.84 7.42
CA HIS A 122 0.36 0.01 8.49
C HIS A 122 1.59 -0.71 7.96
N ALA A 123 2.76 -0.18 8.30
CA ALA A 123 4.05 -0.73 7.93
C ALA A 123 4.74 -1.36 9.14
N PHE A 124 5.10 -2.63 9.01
CA PHE A 124 5.86 -3.37 10.02
C PHE A 124 7.15 -3.90 9.43
N ARG A 125 8.19 -3.98 10.27
CA ARG A 125 9.40 -4.77 10.03
C ARG A 125 9.52 -5.84 11.11
N GLY A 126 9.30 -7.09 10.74
CA GLY A 126 9.01 -8.15 11.70
C GLY A 126 7.82 -7.75 12.59
N THR A 127 8.02 -7.76 13.91
CA THR A 127 7.01 -7.31 14.89
C THR A 127 7.05 -5.81 15.20
N ARG A 128 8.07 -5.09 14.72
CA ARG A 128 8.24 -3.65 15.00
C ARG A 128 7.38 -2.81 14.05
N LEU A 129 6.51 -1.97 14.61
CA LEU A 129 5.81 -0.94 13.85
C LEU A 129 6.81 0.10 13.33
N LEU A 130 6.82 0.30 12.02
CA LEU A 130 7.60 1.35 11.35
C LEU A 130 6.76 2.60 11.15
N HIS A 131 5.53 2.43 10.68
CA HIS A 131 4.65 3.52 10.34
C HIS A 131 3.19 3.10 10.53
N CYS A 132 2.44 3.95 11.21
CA CYS A 132 0.98 3.97 11.22
C CYS A 132 0.60 5.41 11.49
N LYS A 133 0.13 6.12 10.48
CA LYS A 133 -0.41 7.48 10.64
C LYS A 133 -1.82 7.53 10.11
N SER A 134 -2.71 8.12 10.91
CA SER A 134 -4.01 8.47 10.42
C SER A 134 -3.94 9.70 9.50
N ILE A 135 -4.99 9.93 8.71
CA ILE A 135 -5.11 11.18 7.93
C ILE A 135 -5.10 12.42 8.84
N VAL A 136 -5.64 12.30 10.05
CA VAL A 136 -5.66 13.37 11.05
C VAL A 136 -4.24 13.65 11.56
N ASP A 137 -3.45 12.62 11.85
CA ASP A 137 -2.05 12.79 12.27
C ASP A 137 -1.18 13.38 11.16
N GLN A 138 -1.50 13.04 9.90
CA GLN A 138 -0.79 13.57 8.73
C GLN A 138 -1.09 15.05 8.50
N LEU A 139 -2.34 15.48 8.68
CA LEU A 139 -2.76 16.87 8.48
C LEU A 139 -2.49 17.75 9.71
N GLY A 140 -2.57 17.17 10.90
CA GLY A 140 -2.63 17.90 12.16
C GLY A 140 -4.03 18.46 12.44
N ALA A 141 -4.32 18.70 13.73
CA ALA A 141 -5.66 19.06 14.20
C ALA A 141 -6.24 20.33 13.53
N ALA A 142 -5.42 21.37 13.33
CA ALA A 142 -5.87 22.63 12.72
C ALA A 142 -6.33 22.44 11.27
N ARG A 143 -5.50 21.81 10.43
CA ARG A 143 -5.85 21.54 9.02
C ARG A 143 -6.98 20.54 8.89
N TRP A 144 -7.05 19.57 9.80
CA TRP A 144 -8.18 18.64 9.85
C TRP A 144 -9.50 19.39 10.09
N ALA A 145 -9.54 20.31 11.06
CA ALA A 145 -10.73 21.12 11.33
C ALA A 145 -11.12 22.02 10.13
N GLU A 146 -10.14 22.62 9.46
CA GLU A 146 -10.36 23.40 8.24
C GLU A 146 -10.92 22.55 7.09
N PHE A 147 -10.40 21.32 6.94
CA PHE A 147 -10.90 20.36 5.95
C PHE A 147 -12.36 19.95 6.25
N GLU A 148 -12.69 19.64 7.51
CA GLU A 148 -14.06 19.30 7.93
C GLU A 148 -15.04 20.46 7.67
N ALA A 149 -14.66 21.68 8.05
CA ALA A 149 -15.46 22.88 7.80
C ALA A 149 -15.66 23.13 6.29
N GLY A 150 -14.59 22.98 5.50
CA GLY A 150 -14.66 23.13 4.05
C GLY A 150 -15.54 22.08 3.37
N LEU A 151 -15.51 20.83 3.86
CA LEU A 151 -16.41 19.79 3.38
C LEU A 151 -17.87 20.08 3.74
N ALA A 152 -18.15 20.53 4.98
CA ALA A 152 -19.50 20.90 5.39
C ALA A 152 -20.06 22.02 4.51
N ALA A 153 -19.25 23.04 4.21
CA ALA A 153 -19.63 24.13 3.31
C ALA A 153 -19.89 23.62 1.87
N LEU A 154 -19.04 22.72 1.36
CA LEU A 154 -19.23 22.12 0.03
C LEU A 154 -20.50 21.27 -0.02
N GLN A 155 -20.76 20.46 1.00
CA GLN A 155 -21.97 19.66 1.12
C GLN A 155 -23.21 20.54 1.16
N ALA A 156 -23.20 21.63 1.94
CA ALA A 156 -24.30 22.60 1.95
C ALA A 156 -24.53 23.21 0.57
N SER A 157 -23.46 23.54 -0.17
CA SER A 157 -23.59 24.15 -1.50
C SER A 157 -24.17 23.22 -2.58
N VAL A 158 -24.09 21.91 -2.38
CA VAL A 158 -24.65 20.90 -3.30
C VAL A 158 -25.86 20.18 -2.75
N HIS A 159 -26.36 20.59 -1.57
CA HIS A 159 -27.38 19.88 -0.81
C HIS A 159 -28.65 19.66 -1.65
N ASP A 160 -29.20 20.71 -2.22
CA ASP A 160 -30.47 20.65 -2.95
C ASP A 160 -30.38 19.79 -4.21
N GLU A 161 -29.25 19.88 -4.94
CA GLU A 161 -29.01 19.05 -6.12
C GLU A 161 -28.85 17.58 -5.72
N ALA A 162 -28.04 17.29 -4.70
CA ALA A 162 -27.84 15.94 -4.19
C ALA A 162 -29.15 15.31 -3.69
N GLU A 163 -29.99 16.09 -3.01
CA GLU A 163 -31.31 15.65 -2.55
C GLU A 163 -32.26 15.38 -3.72
N ALA A 164 -32.27 16.24 -4.74
CA ALA A 164 -33.09 16.04 -5.94
C ALA A 164 -32.69 14.75 -6.68
N LEU A 165 -31.39 14.48 -6.82
CA LEU A 165 -30.90 13.24 -7.41
C LEU A 165 -31.22 12.02 -6.54
N LEU A 166 -31.15 12.15 -5.22
CA LEU A 166 -31.54 11.08 -4.29
C LEU A 166 -33.03 10.74 -4.44
N ARG A 167 -33.92 11.74 -4.45
CA ARG A 167 -35.37 11.54 -4.63
C ARG A 167 -35.67 10.77 -5.91
N GLN A 168 -35.03 11.16 -7.01
CA GLN A 168 -35.15 10.48 -8.30
C GLN A 168 -34.62 9.04 -8.24
N ALA A 169 -33.45 8.82 -7.65
CA ALA A 169 -32.85 7.50 -7.52
C ALA A 169 -33.67 6.55 -6.63
N CYS A 170 -34.30 7.08 -5.59
CA CYS A 170 -35.18 6.32 -4.69
C CYS A 170 -36.58 6.12 -5.25
N GLY A 171 -37.02 6.94 -6.22
CA GLY A 171 -38.42 6.99 -6.66
C GLY A 171 -39.35 7.51 -5.56
N ASP A 172 -38.83 8.29 -4.61
CA ASP A 172 -39.55 8.77 -3.42
C ASP A 172 -39.34 10.27 -3.26
N ALA A 173 -40.41 11.04 -3.45
CA ALA A 173 -40.39 12.49 -3.29
C ALA A 173 -40.16 12.93 -1.83
N ALA A 174 -40.47 12.06 -0.86
CA ALA A 174 -40.23 12.34 0.56
C ALA A 174 -38.79 12.06 0.99
N ALA A 175 -37.96 11.44 0.13
CA ALA A 175 -36.55 11.23 0.44
C ALA A 175 -35.85 12.58 0.67
N THR A 176 -35.11 12.67 1.76
CA THR A 176 -34.42 13.90 2.16
C THR A 176 -33.05 13.57 2.76
N LEU A 177 -32.09 14.47 2.60
CA LEU A 177 -30.76 14.34 3.20
C LEU A 177 -30.78 14.60 4.71
N ASP A 178 -31.76 15.34 5.24
CA ASP A 178 -31.86 15.67 6.67
C ASP A 178 -32.03 14.44 7.56
N THR A 179 -32.62 13.37 7.02
CA THR A 179 -32.81 12.09 7.71
C THR A 179 -31.65 11.12 7.50
N ARG A 180 -30.62 11.54 6.77
CA ARG A 180 -29.47 10.71 6.39
C ARG A 180 -28.24 11.11 7.19
N GLY A 181 -27.30 10.18 7.28
CA GLY A 181 -26.06 10.36 8.03
C GLY A 181 -24.88 9.68 7.35
N THR A 182 -23.71 9.75 8.00
CA THR A 182 -22.45 9.19 7.48
C THR A 182 -22.06 9.79 6.12
N PHE A 183 -22.06 11.12 6.04
CA PHE A 183 -21.58 11.87 4.87
C PHE A 183 -20.05 11.89 4.80
N LEU A 184 -19.40 11.83 5.95
CA LEU A 184 -17.96 11.63 6.09
C LEU A 184 -17.74 10.38 6.94
N GLU A 185 -17.13 9.36 6.36
CA GLU A 185 -16.63 8.19 7.11
C GLU A 185 -15.12 8.21 7.11
N ARG A 186 -14.57 8.25 8.32
CA ARG A 186 -13.14 8.10 8.54
C ARG A 186 -12.74 6.64 8.44
N ARG A 187 -11.72 6.37 7.65
CA ARG A 187 -10.87 5.18 7.76
C ARG A 187 -9.57 5.61 8.44
N GLN A 188 -8.61 4.70 8.57
CA GLN A 188 -7.34 5.03 9.20
C GLN A 188 -6.65 6.18 8.45
N CYS A 189 -6.39 6.00 7.16
CA CYS A 189 -5.65 6.96 6.33
C CYS A 189 -6.47 7.59 5.19
N THR A 190 -7.70 7.11 4.97
CA THR A 190 -8.59 7.62 3.93
C THR A 190 -9.89 8.11 4.56
N VAL A 191 -10.62 8.92 3.78
CA VAL A 191 -11.93 9.42 4.18
C VAL A 191 -12.87 9.17 3.02
N ASN A 192 -13.97 8.47 3.30
CA ASN A 192 -15.03 8.29 2.33
C ASN A 192 -16.04 9.42 2.49
N ILE A 193 -16.21 10.20 1.42
CA ILE A 193 -17.18 11.29 1.36
C ILE A 193 -18.39 10.80 0.56
N CYS A 194 -19.58 10.85 1.17
CA CYS A 194 -20.84 10.43 0.57
C CYS A 194 -21.82 11.60 0.61
N ILE A 195 -21.96 12.30 -0.52
CA ILE A 195 -22.77 13.54 -0.65
C ILE A 195 -24.25 13.35 -0.33
N ILE A 196 -24.78 12.12 -0.45
CA ILE A 196 -26.17 11.78 -0.10
C ILE A 196 -26.32 11.06 1.24
N GLY A 197 -25.22 10.85 1.97
CA GLY A 197 -25.24 10.06 3.20
C GLY A 197 -25.46 8.57 2.98
N ARG A 198 -24.77 7.75 3.77
CA ARG A 198 -24.79 6.29 3.64
C ARG A 198 -25.87 5.60 4.46
N THR A 199 -26.33 6.25 5.52
CA THR A 199 -27.31 5.69 6.46
C THR A 199 -28.59 6.52 6.41
N PRO A 200 -29.79 5.90 6.28
CA PRO A 200 -30.03 4.49 6.02
C PRO A 200 -29.50 4.05 4.65
N GLY A 201 -29.15 2.77 4.52
CA GLY A 201 -28.57 2.24 3.28
C GLY A 201 -29.55 2.27 2.12
N LEU A 202 -29.04 2.59 0.92
CA LEU A 202 -29.77 2.39 -0.34
C LEU A 202 -29.61 0.96 -0.84
N SER A 203 -30.63 0.45 -1.55
CA SER A 203 -30.56 -0.82 -2.29
C SER A 203 -29.52 -0.75 -3.42
N ARG A 204 -29.18 -1.90 -4.01
CA ARG A 204 -28.22 -1.93 -5.14
C ARG A 204 -28.76 -1.17 -6.34
N GLU A 205 -30.05 -1.30 -6.61
CA GLU A 205 -30.76 -0.65 -7.70
C GLU A 205 -30.79 0.88 -7.51
N GLN A 206 -31.12 1.34 -6.29
CA GLN A 206 -31.12 2.76 -5.96
C GLN A 206 -29.72 3.38 -6.07
N ARG A 207 -28.67 2.66 -5.65
CA ARG A 207 -27.28 3.11 -5.83
C ARG A 207 -26.89 3.22 -7.30
N ALA A 208 -27.26 2.23 -8.10
CA ALA A 208 -27.00 2.25 -9.54
C ALA A 208 -27.77 3.38 -10.24
N ALA A 209 -29.01 3.62 -9.85
CA ALA A 209 -29.82 4.74 -10.35
C ALA A 209 -29.18 6.09 -9.99
N PHE A 210 -28.75 6.26 -8.72
CA PHE A 210 -28.03 7.47 -8.31
C PHE A 210 -26.72 7.66 -9.08
N ASP A 211 -25.92 6.60 -9.26
CA ASP A 211 -24.66 6.66 -10.02
C ASP A 211 -24.89 7.12 -11.47
N ALA A 212 -25.93 6.62 -12.14
CA ALA A 212 -26.28 7.04 -13.49
C ALA A 212 -26.72 8.51 -13.55
N LEU A 213 -27.55 8.94 -12.60
CA LEU A 213 -28.03 10.32 -12.50
C LEU A 213 -26.89 11.30 -12.19
N ASP A 214 -26.03 10.96 -11.24
CA ASP A 214 -24.85 11.75 -10.88
C ASP A 214 -23.87 11.86 -12.06
N ARG A 215 -23.64 10.79 -12.82
CA ARG A 215 -22.81 10.85 -14.03
C ARG A 215 -23.37 11.81 -15.07
N ALA A 216 -24.69 11.82 -15.26
CA ALA A 216 -25.35 12.75 -16.18
C ALA A 216 -25.30 14.19 -15.67
N ALA A 217 -25.47 14.41 -14.36
CA ALA A 217 -25.45 15.73 -13.73
C ALA A 217 -24.02 16.27 -13.53
N GLY A 218 -23.01 15.42 -13.46
CA GLY A 218 -21.62 15.78 -13.16
C GLY A 218 -21.40 16.24 -11.71
N LEU A 219 -22.26 15.85 -10.77
CA LEU A 219 -22.27 16.37 -9.41
C LEU A 219 -20.98 16.01 -8.63
N ARG A 220 -20.66 14.72 -8.48
CA ARG A 220 -19.41 14.29 -7.82
C ARG A 220 -18.16 14.79 -8.52
N VAL A 221 -18.19 14.95 -9.85
CA VAL A 221 -17.06 15.51 -10.61
C VAL A 221 -16.78 16.95 -10.18
N ARG A 222 -17.81 17.80 -10.07
CA ARG A 222 -17.66 19.18 -9.58
C ARG A 222 -17.19 19.22 -8.13
N VAL A 223 -17.75 18.35 -7.28
CA VAL A 223 -17.33 18.24 -5.87
C VAL A 223 -15.85 17.88 -5.77
N VAL A 224 -15.38 16.88 -6.51
CA VAL A 224 -13.96 16.48 -6.52
C VAL A 224 -13.06 17.58 -7.07
N ALA A 225 -13.47 18.27 -8.13
CA ALA A 225 -12.70 19.40 -8.65
C ALA A 225 -12.51 20.51 -7.59
N GLU A 226 -13.57 20.82 -6.83
CA GLU A 226 -13.48 21.82 -5.76
C GLU A 226 -12.64 21.34 -4.57
N LEU A 227 -12.72 20.05 -4.22
CA LEU A 227 -11.85 19.44 -3.21
C LEU A 227 -10.38 19.47 -3.63
N HIS A 228 -10.06 19.15 -4.88
CA HIS A 228 -8.70 19.28 -5.41
C HIS A 228 -8.22 20.74 -5.38
N ARG A 229 -9.09 21.70 -5.73
CA ARG A 229 -8.74 23.12 -5.70
C ARG A 229 -8.41 23.61 -4.29
N ARG A 230 -9.18 23.19 -3.27
CA ARG A 230 -9.02 23.64 -1.87
C ARG A 230 -7.97 22.85 -1.08
N PHE A 231 -7.89 21.54 -1.31
CA PHE A 231 -7.19 20.59 -0.44
C PHE A 231 -6.26 19.62 -1.20
N GLY A 232 -6.11 19.79 -2.52
CA GLY A 232 -5.40 18.88 -3.39
C GLY A 232 -3.88 18.78 -3.18
N PRO A 233 -3.17 18.06 -4.07
CA PRO A 233 -1.73 17.78 -3.95
C PRO A 233 -0.85 19.03 -3.93
N GLU A 234 -1.28 20.09 -4.64
CA GLU A 234 -0.55 21.37 -4.74
C GLU A 234 -0.82 22.32 -3.55
N THR A 235 -1.63 21.90 -2.58
CA THR A 235 -1.97 22.69 -1.40
C THR A 235 -1.16 22.20 -0.19
N PRO A 236 -1.15 22.95 0.94
CA PRO A 236 -0.53 22.46 2.17
C PRO A 236 -1.12 21.15 2.71
N TYR A 237 -2.34 20.78 2.31
CA TYR A 237 -3.01 19.54 2.76
C TYR A 237 -2.53 18.30 1.99
N ARG A 238 -2.14 18.46 0.72
CA ARG A 238 -1.62 17.40 -0.15
C ARG A 238 -2.53 16.17 -0.28
N LEU A 239 -3.85 16.36 -0.27
CA LEU A 239 -4.81 15.26 -0.37
C LEU A 239 -5.05 14.86 -1.83
N MET A 240 -5.34 13.59 -2.05
CA MET A 240 -5.78 13.06 -3.32
C MET A 240 -7.24 12.61 -3.20
N PHE A 241 -8.03 12.84 -4.26
CA PHE A 241 -9.45 12.52 -4.29
C PHE A 241 -9.75 11.69 -5.54
N THR A 242 -10.59 10.67 -5.36
CA THR A 242 -11.09 9.81 -6.44
C THR A 242 -12.59 9.61 -6.26
N ILE A 243 -13.31 9.44 -7.38
CA ILE A 243 -14.71 9.04 -7.36
C ILE A 243 -14.75 7.50 -7.37
N GLY A 244 -15.43 6.92 -6.39
CA GLY A 244 -15.69 5.48 -6.30
C GLY A 244 -17.07 5.09 -6.82
#